data_AF-A0A834HH71-F1
#
_entry.id   AF-A0A834HH71-F1
#
_cell.length_a   1.000
_cell.length_b   1.000
_cell.length_c   1.000
_cell.angle_alpha   90.00
_cell.angle_beta   90.00
_cell.angle_gamma   90.00
#
_symmetry.space_group_name_H-M   'P 1'
#
loop_
_entity.id
_entity.type
_entity.pdbx_description
1 polymer ?
#
loop_
_entity_poly.entity_id
_entity_poly.type
_entity_poly.pdbx_seq_one_letter_code
_entity_poly.pdbx_strand_id
1 'polypeptide(L)'
;MVLSLNSAESSFTSRTPPSRWLLMGPSSKNPLAVKWYNAQEEILGKKMKDWMRFSVAFWHTFCGTGGDPFGAPTKMWPWEDGTNSVAMAKTRLRANFEFIEKLGVDFWCFHDRDIAPDGKTLEVYDTDNAPLKEKFQAD
;
A
#
# COMPACT_ATOMS: atom_id res chain seq x y z
N MET A 1 0.89 -6.19 20.60
CA MET A 1 1.49 -7.54 20.72
C MET A 1 2.22 -7.79 19.41
N VAL A 2 3.56 -7.82 19.40
CA VAL A 2 4.34 -7.89 18.14
C VAL A 2 4.19 -9.28 17.53
N LEU A 3 3.44 -9.39 16.43
CA LEU A 3 3.34 -10.62 15.66
C LEU A 3 4.33 -10.56 14.49
N SER A 4 5.34 -11.43 14.56
CA SER A 4 6.23 -11.72 13.43
C SER A 4 5.41 -12.33 12.29
N LEU A 5 5.38 -11.66 11.14
CA LEU A 5 4.81 -12.21 9.91
C LEU A 5 5.66 -13.41 9.46
N ASN A 6 5.04 -14.60 9.42
CA ASN A 6 5.67 -15.81 8.94
C ASN A 6 6.10 -15.66 7.46
N SER A 7 7.37 -15.98 7.23
CA SER A 7 8.19 -15.88 6.02
C SER A 7 7.79 -16.83 4.84
N ALA A 8 6.54 -17.26 4.73
CA ALA A 8 6.18 -18.38 3.84
C ALA A 8 5.22 -18.06 2.67
N GLU A 9 5.10 -16.80 2.25
CA GLU A 9 4.36 -16.46 1.03
C GLU A 9 5.16 -15.51 0.14
N SER A 10 5.05 -15.68 -1.18
CA SER A 10 5.84 -14.94 -2.17
C SER A 10 5.57 -13.43 -2.10
N SER A 11 6.62 -12.64 -1.90
CA SER A 11 6.59 -11.17 -1.95
C SER A 11 6.09 -10.68 -3.31
N PHE A 12 5.08 -9.79 -3.30
CA PHE A 12 4.52 -9.19 -4.53
C PHE A 12 5.54 -8.31 -5.26
N THR A 13 6.54 -7.83 -4.54
CA THR A 13 7.59 -6.97 -5.04
C THR A 13 8.97 -7.61 -4.90
N SER A 14 9.10 -8.93 -5.01
CA SER A 14 10.35 -9.68 -4.78
C SER A 14 11.57 -9.18 -5.60
N ARG A 15 11.33 -8.54 -6.75
CA ARG A 15 12.37 -7.94 -7.60
C ARG A 15 12.87 -6.58 -7.12
N THR A 16 12.18 -5.94 -6.17
CA THR A 16 12.64 -4.71 -5.54
C THR A 16 13.39 -5.04 -4.26
N PRO A 17 14.64 -4.55 -4.10
CA PRO A 17 15.39 -4.79 -2.88
C PRO A 17 14.62 -4.26 -1.67
N PRO A 18 14.79 -4.87 -0.48
CA PRO A 18 14.22 -4.36 0.75
C PRO A 18 14.85 -2.99 1.01
N SER A 19 14.14 -1.91 0.70
CA SER A 19 14.65 -0.57 0.91
C SER A 19 13.78 0.18 1.88
N ARG A 20 14.35 0.57 3.01
CA ARG A 20 14.08 1.93 3.50
C ARG A 20 14.90 2.81 2.54
N TRP A 21 14.24 3.55 1.63
CA TRP A 21 14.85 4.24 0.49
C TRP A 21 16.33 4.62 0.67
N LEU A 22 17.19 4.10 -0.20
CA LEU A 22 18.60 4.49 -0.21
C LEU A 22 18.69 5.92 -0.77
N LEU A 23 19.04 6.87 0.10
CA LEU A 23 19.42 8.22 -0.30
C LEU A 23 20.75 8.14 -1.05
N MET A 24 20.74 8.41 -2.35
CA MET A 24 21.95 8.36 -3.20
C MET A 24 22.36 9.73 -3.76
N GLY A 25 21.61 10.78 -3.44
CA GLY A 25 21.90 12.14 -3.86
C GLY A 25 21.57 12.44 -5.33
N PRO A 26 21.73 13.72 -5.75
CA PRO A 26 21.25 14.22 -7.03
C PRO A 26 21.98 13.67 -8.27
N SER A 27 23.23 13.26 -8.11
CA SER A 27 24.04 12.68 -9.19
C SER A 27 23.69 11.22 -9.49
N SER A 28 22.93 10.55 -8.62
CA SER A 28 22.55 9.15 -8.79
C SER A 28 21.78 8.90 -10.08
N LYS A 29 22.20 7.84 -10.78
CA LYS A 29 21.53 7.31 -11.97
C LYS A 29 20.57 6.16 -11.66
N ASN A 30 20.55 5.68 -10.42
CA ASN A 30 19.63 4.62 -10.01
C ASN A 30 18.19 5.18 -9.97
N PRO A 31 17.26 4.69 -10.80
CA PRO A 31 15.88 5.18 -10.82
C PRO A 31 15.09 4.77 -9.56
N LEU A 32 15.53 3.74 -8.83
CA LEU A 32 14.89 3.25 -7.61
C LEU A 32 15.49 3.88 -6.33
N ALA A 33 16.35 4.89 -6.48
CA ALA A 33 16.95 5.60 -5.36
C ALA A 33 16.36 6.98 -5.19
N VAL A 34 16.23 7.40 -3.94
CA VAL A 34 15.83 8.76 -3.61
C VAL A 34 17.02 9.68 -3.75
N LYS A 35 16.80 10.82 -4.40
CA LYS A 35 17.85 11.80 -4.70
C LYS A 35 17.89 12.96 -3.71
N TRP A 36 16.75 13.28 -3.11
CA TRP A 36 16.57 14.51 -2.34
C TRP A 36 15.90 14.30 -0.98
N TYR A 37 14.96 13.36 -0.88
CA TYR A 37 14.24 13.16 0.37
C TYR A 37 15.05 12.32 1.36
N ASN A 38 15.54 12.96 2.42
CA ASN A 38 16.16 12.33 3.56
C ASN A 38 15.25 12.42 4.78
N ALA A 39 14.59 11.33 5.15
CA ALA A 39 13.64 11.30 6.26
C ALA A 39 14.23 11.78 7.61
N GLN A 40 15.55 11.72 7.80
CA GLN A 40 16.22 12.15 9.04
C GLN A 40 16.85 13.54 8.97
N GLU A 41 16.91 14.16 7.78
CA GLU A 41 17.45 15.51 7.64
C GLU A 41 16.54 16.53 8.33
N GLU A 42 17.15 17.37 9.15
CA GLU A 42 16.46 18.43 9.87
C GLU A 42 16.47 19.72 9.06
N ILE A 43 15.27 20.26 8.81
CA ILE A 43 15.06 21.55 8.15
C ILE A 43 14.28 22.41 9.12
N LEU A 44 14.89 23.53 9.55
CA LEU A 44 14.30 24.47 10.51
C LEU A 44 13.83 23.77 11.80
N GLY A 45 14.63 22.82 12.32
CA GLY A 45 14.35 22.12 13.58
C GLY A 45 13.30 21.01 13.51
N LYS A 46 12.87 20.60 12.31
CA LYS A 46 11.96 19.46 12.11
C LYS A 46 12.47 18.55 10.99
N LYS A 47 12.34 17.23 11.16
CA LYS A 47 12.78 16.26 10.15
C LYS A 47 11.93 16.36 8.88
N MET A 48 12.52 16.09 7.71
CA MET A 48 11.77 16.11 6.44
C MET A 48 10.53 15.22 6.45
N LYS A 49 10.59 14.06 7.10
CA LYS A 49 9.43 13.16 7.21
C LYS A 49 8.24 13.79 7.93
N ASP A 50 8.52 14.64 8.93
CA ASP A 50 7.49 15.29 9.74
C ASP A 50 6.94 16.53 9.04
N TRP A 51 7.70 17.13 8.12
CA TRP A 51 7.22 18.16 7.21
C TRP A 51 6.33 17.58 6.11
N MET A 52 6.81 16.55 5.42
CA MET A 52 6.19 16.06 4.19
C MET A 52 5.03 15.12 4.48
N ARG A 53 5.17 14.25 5.50
CA ARG A 53 4.14 13.28 5.92
C ARG A 53 3.51 12.56 4.73
N PHE A 54 4.37 12.02 3.84
CA PHE A 54 3.92 11.37 2.62
C PHE A 54 2.90 10.26 2.92
N SER A 55 1.94 10.10 2.02
CA SER A 55 0.88 9.10 2.12
C SER A 55 0.70 8.36 0.80
N VAL A 56 0.43 7.06 0.86
CA VAL A 56 0.06 6.25 -0.31
C VAL A 56 -1.45 6.24 -0.48
N ALA A 57 -1.93 6.63 -1.66
CA ALA A 57 -3.36 6.57 -2.01
C ALA A 57 -3.74 5.17 -2.50
N PHE A 58 -4.46 4.41 -1.68
CA PHE A 58 -4.73 2.99 -1.92
C PHE A 58 -5.48 2.74 -3.24
N TRP A 59 -6.50 3.55 -3.54
CA TRP A 59 -7.33 3.40 -4.75
C TRP A 59 -6.50 3.46 -6.04
N HIS A 60 -5.55 4.41 -6.15
CA HIS A 60 -4.73 4.55 -7.35
C HIS A 60 -3.63 3.49 -7.43
N THR A 61 -3.04 3.12 -6.28
CA THR A 61 -1.89 2.22 -6.25
C THR A 61 -2.28 0.75 -6.38
N PHE A 62 -3.36 0.32 -5.73
CA PHE A 62 -3.71 -1.11 -5.61
C PHE A 62 -5.02 -1.51 -6.29
N CYS A 63 -5.93 -0.56 -6.55
CA CYS A 63 -7.20 -0.84 -7.24
C CYS A 63 -7.20 -0.39 -8.72
N GLY A 64 -6.39 0.62 -9.07
CA GLY A 64 -6.40 1.22 -10.40
C GLY A 64 -5.98 0.25 -11.49
N THR A 65 -6.83 0.05 -12.50
CA THR A 65 -6.64 -0.94 -13.58
C THR A 65 -6.00 -0.34 -14.85
N GLY A 66 -5.85 0.99 -14.90
CA GLY A 66 -5.32 1.70 -16.06
C GLY A 66 -6.29 1.79 -17.25
N GLY A 67 -7.57 1.44 -17.05
CA GLY A 67 -8.63 1.75 -18.01
C GLY A 67 -9.05 3.22 -17.92
N ASP A 68 -9.69 3.69 -18.98
CA ASP A 68 -10.22 5.06 -19.08
C ASP A 68 -11.56 5.05 -19.85
N PRO A 69 -12.28 6.18 -19.98
CA PRO A 69 -13.57 6.21 -20.67
C PRO A 69 -13.56 5.78 -22.13
N PHE A 70 -12.38 5.65 -22.75
CA PHE A 70 -12.15 5.34 -24.15
C PHE A 70 -11.41 4.01 -24.36
N GLY A 71 -10.99 3.32 -23.30
CA GLY A 71 -10.10 2.17 -23.38
C GLY A 71 -10.23 1.17 -22.24
N ALA A 72 -9.98 -0.10 -22.55
CA ALA A 72 -10.05 -1.20 -21.60
C ALA A 72 -8.89 -1.16 -20.56
N PRO A 73 -9.03 -1.85 -19.42
CA PRO A 73 -7.95 -2.09 -18.46
C PRO A 73 -6.65 -2.58 -19.10
N THR A 74 -5.51 -2.10 -18.58
CA THR A 74 -4.17 -2.44 -19.08
C THR A 74 -3.27 -3.10 -18.04
N LYS A 75 -3.64 -3.03 -16.76
CA LYS A 75 -2.85 -3.58 -15.65
C LYS A 75 -3.45 -4.90 -15.16
N MET A 76 -2.58 -5.89 -15.00
CA MET A 76 -2.91 -7.18 -14.37
C MET A 76 -2.14 -7.29 -13.06
N TRP A 77 -2.85 -7.15 -11.94
CA TRP A 77 -2.24 -7.17 -10.62
C TRP A 77 -2.15 -8.61 -10.06
N PRO A 78 -1.03 -9.00 -9.43
CA PRO A 78 -0.86 -10.36 -8.90
C PRO A 78 -1.67 -10.64 -7.63
N TRP A 79 -2.24 -9.62 -7.00
CA TRP A 79 -3.13 -9.74 -5.83
C TRP A 79 -4.62 -9.76 -6.20
N GLU A 80 -4.96 -9.64 -7.48
CA GLU A 80 -6.33 -9.71 -7.98
C GLU A 80 -6.61 -11.12 -8.52
N ASP A 81 -7.67 -11.75 -8.00
CA ASP A 81 -8.16 -13.05 -8.50
C ASP A 81 -9.42 -12.90 -9.38
N GLY A 82 -9.85 -11.65 -9.64
CA GLY A 82 -11.06 -11.32 -10.40
C GLY A 82 -12.35 -11.44 -9.60
N THR A 83 -12.28 -11.79 -8.32
CA THR A 83 -13.44 -11.81 -7.41
C THR A 83 -13.60 -10.44 -6.72
N ASN A 84 -14.72 -10.21 -6.04
CA ASN A 84 -14.83 -9.12 -5.06
C ASN A 84 -14.95 -9.73 -3.66
N SER A 85 -13.99 -10.57 -3.27
CA SER A 85 -14.03 -11.33 -2.01
C SER A 85 -13.23 -10.67 -0.89
N VAL A 86 -13.59 -10.97 0.36
CA VAL A 86 -12.81 -10.57 1.54
C VAL A 86 -11.40 -11.17 1.51
N ALA A 87 -11.24 -12.36 0.92
CA ALA A 87 -9.93 -12.99 0.75
C ALA A 87 -9.04 -12.16 -0.19
N MET A 88 -9.56 -11.75 -1.35
CA MET A 88 -8.84 -10.86 -2.27
C MET A 88 -8.50 -9.53 -1.60
N ALA A 89 -9.44 -8.93 -0.86
CA ALA A 89 -9.19 -7.68 -0.13
C ALA A 89 -8.03 -7.81 0.87
N LYS A 90 -7.95 -8.94 1.60
CA LYS A 90 -6.81 -9.24 2.49
C LYS A 90 -5.49 -9.37 1.73
N THR A 91 -5.50 -10.00 0.56
CA THR A 91 -4.32 -10.15 -0.30
C THR A 91 -3.83 -8.79 -0.82
N ARG A 92 -4.74 -7.93 -1.29
CA ARG A 92 -4.44 -6.56 -1.73
C ARG A 92 -3.84 -5.71 -0.60
N LEU A 93 -4.39 -5.82 0.62
CA LEU A 93 -3.86 -5.14 1.80
C LEU A 93 -2.43 -5.57 2.13
N ARG A 94 -2.09 -6.86 1.98
CA ARG A 94 -0.72 -7.34 2.17
C ARG A 94 0.25 -6.71 1.17
N ALA A 95 -0.16 -6.61 -0.10
CA ALA A 95 0.63 -5.90 -1.12
C ALA A 95 0.84 -4.42 -0.74
N ASN A 96 -0.18 -3.76 -0.18
CA ASN A 96 -0.06 -2.39 0.31
C ASN A 96 0.95 -2.24 1.45
N PHE A 97 0.87 -3.07 2.49
CA PHE A 97 1.81 -2.99 3.60
C PHE A 97 3.25 -3.31 3.18
N GLU A 98 3.44 -4.32 2.32
CA GLU A 98 4.76 -4.63 1.74
C GLU A 98 5.32 -3.44 0.96
N PHE A 99 4.48 -2.77 0.16
CA PHE A 99 4.88 -1.60 -0.62
C PHE A 99 5.23 -0.41 0.26
N ILE A 100 4.40 -0.08 1.25
CA ILE A 100 4.61 1.04 2.17
C ILE A 100 5.90 0.83 2.99
N GLU A 101 6.16 -0.40 3.44
CA GLU A 101 7.40 -0.75 4.15
C GLU A 101 8.63 -0.51 3.27
N LYS A 102 8.59 -0.96 2.01
CA LYS A 102 9.66 -0.70 1.02
C LYS A 102 9.73 0.76 0.55
N LEU A 103 8.67 1.52 0.77
CA LEU A 103 8.66 2.97 0.57
C LEU A 103 9.10 3.71 1.84
N GLY A 104 9.29 3.06 2.98
CA GLY A 104 9.56 3.73 4.26
C GLY A 104 8.62 4.93 4.52
N VAL A 105 7.36 4.81 4.14
CA VAL A 105 6.31 5.82 4.33
C VAL A 105 5.44 5.40 5.51
N ASP A 106 5.01 6.38 6.31
CA ASP A 106 4.27 6.11 7.56
C ASP A 106 2.74 6.23 7.39
N PHE A 107 2.27 6.80 6.27
CA PHE A 107 0.84 7.08 6.06
C PHE A 107 0.30 6.45 4.78
N TRP A 108 -1.00 6.18 4.80
CA TRP A 108 -1.77 5.76 3.64
C TRP A 108 -3.21 6.21 3.80
N CYS A 109 -3.92 6.31 2.69
CA CYS A 109 -5.31 6.75 2.63
C CYS A 109 -6.13 5.75 1.82
N PHE A 110 -7.39 5.56 2.19
CA PHE A 110 -8.32 4.65 1.51
C PHE A 110 -9.75 5.17 1.61
N HIS A 111 -10.59 4.78 0.65
CA HIS A 111 -12.04 4.75 0.82
C HIS A 111 -12.45 3.38 1.37
N ASP A 112 -13.58 3.33 2.06
CA ASP A 112 -14.18 2.10 2.56
C ASP A 112 -14.30 1.00 1.49
N ARG A 113 -14.71 1.37 0.27
CA ARG A 113 -14.86 0.47 -0.88
C ARG A 113 -13.54 -0.02 -1.49
N ASP A 114 -12.42 0.64 -1.20
CA ASP A 114 -11.13 0.21 -1.71
C ASP A 114 -10.63 -1.05 -1.00
N ILE A 115 -10.95 -1.14 0.29
CA ILE A 115 -10.41 -2.16 1.22
C ILE A 115 -11.42 -3.23 1.60
N ALA A 116 -12.70 -3.05 1.27
CA ALA A 116 -13.78 -3.95 1.63
C ALA A 116 -14.76 -4.15 0.45
N PRO A 117 -15.08 -5.41 0.08
CA PRO A 117 -16.08 -5.69 -0.94
C PRO A 117 -17.47 -5.15 -0.58
N ASP A 118 -18.29 -4.95 -1.60
CA ASP A 118 -19.66 -4.49 -1.45
C ASP A 118 -20.58 -5.60 -0.93
N GLY A 119 -21.62 -5.17 -0.21
CA GLY A 119 -22.71 -6.04 0.23
C GLY A 119 -24.00 -5.63 -0.47
N LYS A 120 -24.92 -6.59 -0.65
CA LYS A 120 -26.24 -6.32 -1.25
C LYS A 120 -27.08 -5.37 -0.41
N THR A 121 -26.82 -5.32 0.90
CA THR A 121 -27.38 -4.35 1.85
C THR A 121 -26.26 -3.85 2.77
N LEU A 122 -26.54 -2.81 3.55
CA LEU A 122 -25.59 -2.28 4.54
C LEU A 122 -25.28 -3.31 5.63
N GLU A 123 -26.29 -4.07 6.07
CA GLU A 123 -26.14 -5.12 7.08
C GLU A 123 -25.25 -6.26 6.58
N VAL A 124 -25.44 -6.68 5.33
CA VAL A 124 -24.58 -7.69 4.67
C VAL A 124 -23.16 -7.16 4.53
N TYR A 125 -22.99 -5.91 4.10
CA TYR A 125 -21.68 -5.27 4.03
C TYR A 125 -20.97 -5.29 5.39
N ASP A 126 -21.66 -4.92 6.47
CA ASP A 126 -21.06 -4.88 7.79
C ASP A 126 -20.71 -6.26 8.34
N THR A 127 -21.56 -7.26 8.08
CA THR A 127 -21.38 -8.64 8.55
C THR A 127 -20.23 -9.32 7.81
N ASP A 128 -20.25 -9.27 6.48
CA ASP A 128 -19.25 -9.96 5.65
C ASP A 128 -17.85 -9.35 5.82
N ASN A 129 -17.78 -8.04 6.07
CA ASN A 129 -16.51 -7.33 6.25
C ASN A 129 -16.05 -7.19 7.70
N ALA A 130 -16.79 -7.74 8.67
CA ALA A 130 -16.35 -7.76 10.08
C ALA A 130 -14.91 -8.29 10.28
N PRO A 131 -14.46 -9.35 9.57
CA PRO A 131 -13.09 -9.85 9.69
C PRO A 131 -12.00 -8.90 9.18
N LEU A 132 -12.35 -7.87 8.40
CA LEU A 132 -11.43 -6.82 7.99
C LEU A 132 -11.31 -5.76 9.09
N LYS A 133 -12.43 -5.38 9.71
CA LYS A 133 -12.50 -4.33 10.74
C LYS A 133 -11.63 -4.65 11.98
N GLU A 134 -11.62 -5.91 12.42
CA GLU A 134 -10.82 -6.35 13.58
C GLU A 134 -9.31 -6.18 13.37
N LYS A 135 -8.85 -6.25 12.12
CA LYS A 135 -7.42 -6.15 11.77
C LYS A 135 -6.94 -4.70 11.64
N PHE A 136 -7.84 -3.73 11.56
CA PHE A 136 -7.52 -2.30 11.41
C PHE A 136 -7.57 -1.51 12.72
N GLN A 137 -8.10 -2.07 13.81
CA GLN A 137 -8.25 -1.39 15.10
C GLN A 137 -7.21 -1.80 16.16
N ALA A 138 -6.32 -2.72 15.84
CA ALA A 138 -5.22 -3.11 16.70
C ALA A 138 -3.91 -2.75 16.01
N ASP A 139 -3.46 -1.50 16.18
CA ASP A 139 -2.07 -1.04 16.29
C ASP A 139 -1.99 0.49 16.30
#